data_AF-A0AAU1ZPA8-F1
#
_entry.id   AF-A0AAU1ZPA8-F1
#
_cell.length_a   1.000
_cell.length_b   1.000
_cell.length_c   1.000
_cell.angle_alpha   90.00
_cell.angle_beta   90.00
_cell.angle_gamma   90.00
#
_symmetry.space_group_name_H-M   'P 1'
#
loop_
_entity.id
_entity.type
_entity.pdbx_description
1 polymer ?
#
loop_
_entity_poly.entity_id
_entity_poly.type
_entity_poly.pdbx_seq_one_letter_code
_entity_poly.pdbx_strand_id
1 'polypeptide(L)' 'MVILGEAVEHWCRSCRGPLYATSSPAVPAGWDWEIDHQQPGDCANGHLMPLTGTATVPEDLPNAPRVLLVLGT' A
#
# COMPACT_ATOMS: atom_id res chain seq x y z
N MET A 1 -14.29 7.76 1.19
CA MET A 1 -13.87 9.17 1.15
C MET A 1 -12.53 9.21 0.45
N VAL A 2 -12.49 9.67 -0.79
CA VAL A 2 -11.23 9.88 -1.52
C VAL A 2 -10.67 11.20 -1.00
N ILE A 3 -9.58 11.17 -0.22
CA ILE A 3 -8.91 12.42 0.17
C ILE A 3 -8.26 12.95 -1.11
N LEU A 4 -8.70 14.11 -1.60
CA LEU A 4 -8.05 14.85 -2.68
C LEU A 4 -6.79 15.53 -2.11
N GLY A 5 -5.74 14.75 -1.93
CA GLY A 5 -4.35 15.19 -1.81
C GLY A 5 -3.56 14.34 -2.79
N GLU A 6 -2.55 14.92 -3.44
CA GLU A 6 -1.79 14.33 -4.55
C GLU A 6 -1.69 12.80 -4.44
N ALA A 7 -2.20 12.06 -5.43
CA ALA A 7 -2.19 10.61 -5.40
C ALA A 7 -0.73 10.14 -5.39
N VAL A 8 -0.20 9.83 -4.22
CA VAL A 8 1.10 9.17 -4.09
C VAL A 8 0.94 7.81 -4.75
N GLU A 9 1.55 7.67 -5.92
CA GLU A 9 1.56 6.41 -6.64
C GLU A 9 2.45 5.44 -5.87
N HIS A 10 1.84 4.37 -5.34
CA HIS A 10 2.58 3.31 -4.65
C HIS A 10 3.04 2.29 -5.68
N TRP A 11 4.31 1.93 -5.63
CA TRP A 11 4.89 0.93 -6.52
C TRP A 11 5.42 -0.25 -5.70
N CYS A 12 5.41 -1.45 -6.27
CA CYS A 12 6.02 -2.61 -5.63
C CYS A 12 7.54 -2.58 -5.81
N ARG A 13 8.32 -2.69 -4.73
CA ARG A 13 9.79 -2.77 -4.79
C ARG A 13 10.29 -3.97 -5.59
N SER A 14 9.57 -5.11 -5.54
CA SER A 14 9.98 -6.35 -6.19
C SER A 14 9.73 -6.34 -7.69
N CYS A 15 8.50 -6.12 -8.14
CA CYS A 15 8.17 -6.18 -9.57
C CYS A 15 8.23 -4.82 -10.27
N ARG A 16 8.43 -3.72 -9.52
CA ARG A 16 8.36 -2.35 -10.04
C ARG A 16 7.06 -2.08 -10.80
N GLY A 17 5.97 -2.73 -10.40
CA GLY A 17 4.62 -2.49 -10.93
C GLY A 17 3.79 -1.61 -10.00
N PRO A 18 2.71 -1.01 -10.52
CA PRO A 18 1.84 -0.14 -9.73
C PRO A 18 1.00 -0.96 -8.74
N LEU A 19 0.78 -0.38 -7.58
CA LEU A 19 -0.11 -0.89 -6.54
C LEU A 19 -1.39 -0.05 -6.50
N TYR A 20 -2.52 -0.66 -6.17
CA TYR A 20 -3.67 0.09 -5.67
C TYR A 20 -3.57 0.16 -4.15
N ALA A 21 -4.09 1.24 -3.58
CA ALA A 21 -4.25 1.39 -2.14
C ALA A 21 -5.69 1.82 -1.85
N THR A 22 -6.33 1.15 -0.91
CA THR A 22 -7.63 1.55 -0.36
C THR A 22 -7.57 1.60 1.15
N SER A 23 -8.44 2.40 1.74
CA SER A 23 -8.51 2.55 3.20
C SER A 23 -9.92 2.83 3.69
N SER A 24 -10.24 2.34 4.87
CA SER A 24 -11.41 2.76 5.67
C SER A 24 -10.98 3.32 7.03
N PRO A 25 -11.76 4.23 7.64
CA PRO A 25 -11.48 4.70 9.00
C PRO A 25 -11.45 3.52 9.98
N ALA A 26 -10.40 3.45 10.80
CA ALA A 26 -10.27 2.44 11.86
C ALA A 26 -10.73 3.00 13.22
N VAL A 27 -11.15 2.11 14.12
CA VAL A 27 -11.52 2.44 15.51
C VAL A 27 -10.47 1.84 16.46
N PRO A 28 -9.91 2.58 17.43
CA PRO A 28 -10.28 3.94 17.85
C PRO A 28 -9.67 5.09 17.03
N ALA A 29 -8.61 4.85 16.26
CA ALA A 29 -7.98 5.87 15.40
C ALA A 29 -7.15 5.22 14.28
N GLY A 30 -6.93 5.96 13.19
CA GLY A 30 -6.14 5.54 12.04
C GLY A 30 -7.00 5.08 10.86
N TRP A 31 -6.36 4.37 9.95
CA TRP A 31 -6.98 3.83 8.74
C TRP A 31 -6.63 2.35 8.59
N ASP A 32 -7.62 1.52 8.30
CA ASP A 32 -7.43 0.14 7.88
C ASP A 32 -7.10 0.14 6.39
N TRP A 33 -5.88 -0.27 6.06
CA TRP A 33 -5.36 -0.27 4.70
C TRP A 33 -5.41 -1.66 4.08
N GLU A 34 -5.63 -1.67 2.76
CA GLU A 34 -5.35 -2.80 1.88
C GLU A 34 -4.61 -2.28 0.65
N ILE A 35 -3.45 -2.86 0.36
CA ILE A 35 -2.60 -2.49 -0.76
C ILE A 35 -2.20 -3.75 -1.52
N ASP A 36 -2.50 -3.79 -2.82
CA ASP A 36 -2.14 -4.93 -3.68
C ASP A 36 -1.79 -4.49 -5.10
N HIS A 37 -1.27 -5.41 -5.90
CA HIS A 37 -0.96 -5.20 -7.30
C HIS A 37 -2.23 -4.88 -8.09
N GLN A 38 -2.15 -3.85 -8.93
CA GLN A 38 -3.28 -3.48 -9.80
C GLN A 38 -3.59 -4.55 -10.86
N GLN A 39 -2.58 -5.36 -11.22
CA GLN A 39 -2.70 -6.42 -12.21
C GLN A 39 -2.15 -7.72 -11.63
N PRO A 40 -2.79 -8.87 -11.86
CA PRO A 40 -2.25 -10.17 -11.49
C PRO A 40 -0.90 -10.45 -12.17
N GLY A 41 0.01 -11.11 -11.47
CA GLY A 41 1.28 -11.54 -12.04
C GLY A 41 2.22 -12.16 -11.01
N ASP A 42 3.31 -12.78 -11.49
CA ASP A 42 4.34 -13.35 -10.63
C ASP A 42 5.16 -12.23 -9.97
N CYS A 43 5.15 -12.20 -8.65
CA CYS A 43 5.90 -11.22 -7.86
C CYS A 43 6.54 -11.92 -6.66
N ALA A 44 7.83 -11.66 -6.40
CA ALA A 44 8.52 -12.27 -5.25
C ALA A 44 7.91 -11.82 -3.91
N ASN A 45 7.27 -10.66 -3.87
CA ASN A 45 6.51 -10.18 -2.72
C ASN A 45 5.07 -10.73 -2.67
N GLY A 46 4.61 -11.56 -3.61
CA GLY A 46 3.22 -12.03 -3.66
C GLY A 46 2.75 -12.71 -2.36
N HIS A 47 3.67 -13.37 -1.64
CA HIS A 47 3.41 -13.97 -0.33
C HIS A 47 3.18 -12.95 0.82
N LEU A 48 3.44 -11.67 0.57
CA LEU A 48 3.20 -10.56 1.49
C LEU A 48 1.95 -9.76 1.10
N MET A 49 1.26 -10.16 0.04
CA MET A 49 0.13 -9.43 -0.51
C MET A 49 -1.21 -10.13 -0.21
N PRO A 50 -2.30 -9.37 0.01
CA PRO A 50 -2.31 -7.91 0.13
C PRO A 50 -1.58 -7.44 1.39
N LEU A 51 -0.92 -6.29 1.29
CA LEU A 51 -0.34 -5.62 2.45
C LEU A 51 -1.49 -4.97 3.22
N THR A 52 -1.78 -5.47 4.41
CA THR A 52 -2.92 -5.06 5.24
C THR A 52 -2.51 -4.64 6.64
N GLY A 53 -3.29 -3.77 7.26
CA GLY A 53 -3.13 -3.37 8.65
C GLY A 53 -3.68 -1.98 8.96
N THR A 54 -3.64 -1.59 10.23
CA THR A 54 -4.08 -0.28 10.69
C THR A 54 -2.87 0.66 10.83
N ALA A 55 -2.90 1.80 10.14
CA ALA A 55 -1.83 2.79 10.18
C ALA A 55 -2.33 4.20 9.83
N THR A 56 -1.57 5.23 10.22
CA THR A 56 -1.86 6.62 9.79
C THR A 56 -1.56 6.83 8.32
N VAL A 57 -0.45 6.26 7.83
CA VAL A 57 -0.06 6.25 6.41
C VAL A 57 0.37 4.84 5.99
N PRO A 58 0.25 4.47 4.69
CA PRO A 58 0.63 3.17 4.15
C PRO A 58 2.04 2.67 4.52
N GLU A 59 2.99 3.58 4.61
CA GLU A 59 4.41 3.31 4.84
C GLU A 59 4.70 2.72 6.22
N ASP A 60 3.77 2.91 7.17
CA ASP A 60 3.87 2.36 8.53
C ASP A 60 3.35 0.92 8.64
N LEU A 61 2.76 0.35 7.57
CA LEU A 61 2.23 -1.00 7.59
C LEU A 61 3.33 -2.05 7.82
N PRO A 62 3.02 -3.18 8.49
CA PRO A 62 3.95 -4.28 8.63
C PRO A 62 4.38 -4.81 7.26
N ASN A 63 5.68 -4.73 6.94
CA ASN A 63 6.30 -5.06 5.64
C ASN A 63 6.25 -3.98 4.55
N ALA A 64 5.72 -2.79 4.82
CA ALA A 64 5.79 -1.66 3.87
C ALA A 64 7.23 -1.40 3.35
N PRO A 65 8.30 -1.42 4.15
CA PRO A 65 9.67 -1.25 3.63
C PRO A 65 10.15 -2.34 2.65
N ARG A 66 9.49 -3.50 2.62
CA ARG A 66 9.77 -4.59 1.69
C ARG A 66 8.91 -4.48 0.42
N VAL A 67 7.72 -3.91 0.54
CA VAL A 67 6.72 -3.84 -0.52
C VAL A 67 6.69 -2.49 -1.21
N LEU A 68 6.57 -1.39 -0.47
CA LEU A 68 6.30 -0.05 -1.02
C LEU A 68 7.58 0.65 -1.49
N LEU A 69 7.60 0.98 -2.77
CA LEU A 69 8.51 1.91 -3.39
C LEU A 69 7.79 3.26 -3.50
N VAL A 70 8.24 4.22 -2.71
CA VAL A 70 7.78 5.61 -2.78
C VAL A 70 8.68 6.34 -3.79
N LEU A 71 8.10 6.86 -4.87
CA LEU A 71 8.82 7.60 -5.90
C LEU A 71 8.54 9.10 -5.73
N GLY A 72 9.57 9.85 -5.27
CA GLY A 72 9.53 11.30 -5.16
C GLY A 72 9.06 11.82 -3.80
N THR A 73 9.88 12.67 -3.20
CA THR A 73 9.50 13.68 -2.20
C THR A 73 9.74 15.05 -2.82
#